data_AF-A0A845QX25-F1
#
_entry.id   AF-A0A845QX25-F1
#
_cell.length_a   1.000
_cell.length_b   1.000
_cell.length_c   1.000
_cell.angle_alpha   90.00
_cell.angle_beta   90.00
_cell.angle_gamma   90.00
#
_symmetry.space_group_name_H-M   'P 1'
#
loop_
_entity.id
_entity.type
_entity.pdbx_description
1 polymer ?
#
loop_
_entity_poly.entity_id
_entity_poly.type
_entity_poly.pdbx_seq_one_letter_code
_entity_poly.pdbx_strand_id
1 'polypeptide(L)'
;MIKKIITIILLVIIFLSFSSILIDLDVDNYAKNYLFNNGLEETGSKNLITAIYLDYRLYDSLFEAGLLLVTVSGIIFISKRDDDVI
;
A
#
# COMPACT_ATOMS: atom_id res chain seq x y z
N MET A 1 22.63 7.83 -25.82
CA MET A 1 23.09 6.57 -25.18
C MET A 1 23.55 6.79 -23.74
N ILE A 2 24.30 7.86 -23.46
CA ILE A 2 24.77 8.21 -22.10
C ILE A 2 23.65 8.29 -21.05
N LYS A 3 22.51 8.93 -21.36
CA LYS A 3 21.36 9.05 -20.42
C LYS A 3 20.78 7.69 -20.03
N LYS A 4 20.66 6.76 -20.98
CA LYS A 4 20.18 5.40 -20.72
C LYS A 4 21.14 4.62 -19.83
N ILE A 5 22.45 4.76 -20.07
CA ILE A 5 23.49 4.13 -19.25
C ILE A 5 23.43 4.67 -17.81
N ILE A 6 23.30 5.98 -17.64
CA ILE A 6 23.16 6.62 -16.33
C ILE A 6 21.89 6.13 -15.60
N THR A 7 20.75 6.04 -16.29
CA THR A 7 19.51 5.51 -15.70
C THR A 7 19.66 4.05 -15.26
N ILE A 8 20.32 3.21 -16.08
CA ILE A 8 20.56 1.80 -15.74
C ILE A 8 21.45 1.69 -14.50
N ILE A 9 22.54 2.47 -14.45
CA ILE A 9 23.43 2.51 -13.30
C ILE A 9 22.68 2.91 -12.03
N LEU A 10 21.82 3.93 -12.12
CA LEU A 10 21.00 4.38 -10.97
C LEU A 10 20.06 3.28 -10.48
N LEU A 11 19.36 2.59 -11.39
CA LEU A 11 18.46 1.49 -11.02
C LEU A 11 19.21 0.32 -10.38
N VAL A 12 20.39 -0.02 -10.90
CA VAL A 12 21.24 -1.07 -10.31
C VAL A 12 21.68 -0.67 -8.90
N ILE A 13 22.08 0.58 -8.68
CA ILE A 13 22.45 1.06 -7.35
C ILE A 13 21.27 0.96 -6.39
N ILE A 14 20.08 1.43 -6.78
CA ILE A 14 18.87 1.35 -5.94
C ILE A 14 18.54 -0.12 -5.60
N PHE A 15 18.62 -1.01 -6.59
CA PHE A 15 18.36 -2.43 -6.40
C PHE A 15 19.35 -3.09 -5.43
N LEU A 16 20.64 -2.80 -5.57
CA LEU A 16 21.68 -3.31 -4.68
C LEU A 16 21.49 -2.77 -3.26
N SER A 17 21.21 -1.47 -3.09
CA SER A 17 20.91 -0.88 -1.78
C SER A 17 19.70 -1.54 -1.11
N PHE A 18 18.63 -1.76 -1.87
CA PHE A 18 17.44 -2.44 -1.36
C PHE A 18 17.72 -3.90 -0.96
N SER A 19 18.49 -4.62 -1.78
CA SER A 19 18.85 -6.02 -1.51
C SER A 19 19.68 -6.16 -0.24
N SER A 20 20.63 -5.25 -0.01
CA SER A 20 21.44 -5.24 1.22
C SER A 20 20.60 -5.05 2.47
N ILE A 21 19.57 -4.18 2.41
CA ILE A 21 18.65 -3.96 3.54
C ILE A 21 17.84 -5.23 3.83
N LEU A 22 17.35 -5.92 2.79
CA LEU A 22 16.55 -7.13 2.96
C LEU A 22 17.31 -8.27 3.66
N ILE A 23 18.63 -8.38 3.44
CA ILE A 23 19.46 -9.44 4.05
C ILE A 23 19.57 -9.25 5.57
N ASP A 24 19.51 -8.00 6.05
CA ASP A 24 19.67 -7.64 7.46
C ASP A 24 18.32 -7.49 8.20
N LEU A 25 17.21 -7.82 7.55
CA LEU A 25 15.89 -7.77 8.18
C LEU A 25 15.71 -8.94 9.16
N ASP A 26 15.93 -8.66 10.44
CA ASP A 26 15.41 -9.52 11.51
C ASP A 26 13.91 -9.23 11.71
N VAL A 27 13.07 -10.19 11.34
CA VAL A 27 11.61 -10.05 11.43
C VAL A 27 11.16 -10.48 12.82
N ASP A 28 10.92 -9.51 13.69
CA ASP A 28 10.28 -9.76 14.98
C ASP A 28 8.85 -10.29 14.76
N ASN A 29 8.59 -11.47 15.31
CA ASN A 29 7.29 -12.14 15.22
C ASN A 29 6.31 -11.68 16.31
N TYR A 30 6.69 -10.75 17.18
CA TYR A 30 5.85 -10.27 18.28
C TYR A 30 4.46 -9.83 17.80
N ALA A 31 4.39 -8.92 16.83
CA ALA A 31 3.11 -8.39 16.32
C ALA A 31 2.25 -9.50 15.70
N LYS A 32 2.87 -10.41 14.93
CA LYS A 32 2.19 -11.57 14.35
C LYS A 32 1.59 -12.46 15.44
N ASN A 33 2.36 -12.79 16.47
CA ASN A 33 1.93 -13.65 17.56
C ASN A 33 0.83 -12.98 18.39
N TYR A 34 0.95 -11.68 18.65
CA TYR A 34 -0.07 -10.89 19.36
C TYR A 34 -1.41 -10.95 18.61
N LEU A 35 -1.39 -10.62 17.31
CA LEU A 35 -2.59 -10.62 16.47
C LEU A 35 -3.21 -12.01 16.37
N PHE A 36 -2.37 -13.06 16.26
CA PHE A 36 -2.85 -14.43 16.18
C PHE A 36 -3.54 -14.90 17.46
N ASN A 37 -2.99 -14.53 18.62
CA ASN A 37 -3.51 -14.98 19.92
C ASN A 37 -4.72 -14.17 20.39
N ASN A 38 -4.74 -12.85 20.15
CA ASN A 38 -5.77 -11.95 20.70
C ASN A 38 -6.80 -11.50 19.67
N GLY A 39 -6.55 -11.67 18.36
CA GLY A 39 -7.37 -11.10 17.30
C GLY A 39 -8.85 -11.47 17.37
N LEU A 40 -9.18 -12.71 17.68
CA LEU A 40 -10.58 -13.14 17.81
C LEU A 40 -11.26 -12.52 19.04
N GLU A 41 -10.56 -12.42 20.17
CA GLU A 41 -11.12 -11.88 21.41
C GLU A 41 -11.33 -10.37 21.33
N GLU A 42 -10.38 -9.65 20.74
CA GLU A 42 -10.42 -8.19 20.63
C GLU A 42 -11.37 -7.69 19.54
N THR A 43 -11.54 -8.43 18.44
CA THR A 43 -12.33 -7.97 17.28
C THR A 43 -13.61 -8.77 17.04
N GLY A 44 -13.74 -9.96 17.64
CA GLY A 44 -14.83 -10.90 17.35
C GLY A 44 -14.77 -11.54 15.97
N SER A 45 -13.78 -11.21 15.13
CA SER A 45 -13.63 -11.76 13.79
C SER A 45 -12.83 -13.07 13.80
N LYS A 46 -13.43 -14.14 13.27
CA LYS A 46 -12.72 -15.41 13.01
C LYS A 46 -11.70 -15.31 11.88
N ASN A 47 -11.86 -14.35 10.97
CA ASN A 47 -10.90 -14.09 9.92
C ASN A 47 -9.93 -13.01 10.39
N LEU A 48 -8.69 -13.41 10.67
CA LEU A 48 -7.67 -12.49 11.17
C LEU A 48 -7.30 -11.41 10.15
N ILE A 49 -7.42 -11.70 8.85
CA ILE A 49 -7.11 -10.74 7.79
C ILE A 49 -8.13 -9.59 7.81
N THR A 50 -9.42 -9.90 7.97
CA THR A 50 -10.45 -8.86 8.07
C THR A 50 -10.35 -8.09 9.38
N ALA A 51 -9.99 -8.76 10.48
CA ALA A 51 -9.70 -8.11 11.76
C ALA A 51 -8.57 -7.07 11.61
N ILE A 52 -7.50 -7.42 10.90
CA ILE A 52 -6.39 -6.49 10.64
C ILE A 52 -6.87 -5.30 9.82
N TYR A 53 -7.62 -5.50 8.73
CA TYR A 53 -8.03 -4.41 7.85
C TYR A 53 -9.09 -3.49 8.43
N LEU A 54 -10.04 -4.03 9.21
CA LEU A 54 -11.23 -3.29 9.64
C LEU A 54 -11.22 -2.89 11.12
N ASP A 55 -10.37 -3.50 11.95
CA ASP A 55 -10.23 -3.12 13.35
C ASP A 55 -8.86 -2.51 13.61
N TYR A 56 -7.77 -3.28 13.50
CA TYR A 56 -6.43 -2.80 13.86
C TYR A 56 -5.88 -1.71 12.94
N ARG A 57 -6.16 -1.80 11.63
CA ARG A 57 -5.66 -0.88 10.60
C ARG A 57 -6.80 -0.24 9.79
N LEU A 58 -7.92 0.06 10.46
CA LEU A 58 -9.10 0.65 9.85
C LEU A 58 -8.77 1.89 8.99
N TYR A 59 -7.90 2.78 9.48
CA TYR A 59 -7.57 4.02 8.77
C TYR A 59 -6.87 3.77 7.44
N ASP A 60 -5.98 2.78 7.35
CA ASP A 60 -5.30 2.45 6.10
C ASP A 60 -6.32 1.99 5.04
N SER A 61 -7.24 1.10 5.41
CA SER A 61 -8.32 0.61 4.53
C SER A 61 -9.34 1.70 4.17
N LEU A 62 -9.69 2.57 5.13
CA LEU A 62 -10.61 3.69 4.93
C LEU A 62 -10.03 4.68 3.91
N PHE A 63 -8.75 5.02 4.04
CA PHE A 63 -8.09 5.92 3.10
C PHE A 63 -7.78 5.26 1.76
N GLU A 64 -7.59 3.94 1.69
CA GLU A 64 -7.53 3.21 0.40
C GLU A 64 -8.86 3.33 -0.36
N ALA A 65 -9.99 3.08 0.32
CA ALA A 65 -11.32 3.28 -0.26
C ALA A 65 -11.57 4.75 -0.64
N GLY A 66 -11.12 5.70 0.20
CA GLY A 66 -11.17 7.13 -0.08
C GLY A 66 -10.34 7.52 -1.31
N LEU A 67 -9.14 6.96 -1.46
CA LEU A 67 -8.27 7.18 -2.62
C LEU A 67 -8.93 6.67 -3.90
N LEU A 68 -9.55 5.49 -3.87
CA LEU A 68 -10.32 4.95 -4.99
C LEU A 68 -11.48 5.88 -5.35
N LEU A 69 -12.24 6.36 -4.37
CA LEU A 69 -13.36 7.28 -4.58
C LEU A 69 -12.90 8.60 -5.21
N VAL A 70 -11.82 9.20 -4.71
CA VAL A 70 -11.24 10.43 -5.27
C VAL A 70 -10.72 10.19 -6.69
N THR A 71 -10.06 9.06 -6.93
CA THR A 71 -9.53 8.70 -8.24
C THR A 71 -10.65 8.56 -9.26
N VAL A 72 -11.70 7.79 -8.95
CA VAL A 72 -12.86 7.63 -9.83
C VAL A 72 -13.56 8.96 -10.07
N SER A 73 -13.76 9.77 -9.02
CA SER A 73 -14.36 11.10 -9.14
C SER A 73 -13.55 12.02 -10.05
N GLY A 74 -12.23 12.02 -9.91
CA GLY A 74 -11.31 12.80 -10.76
C GLY A 74 -11.34 12.34 -12.21
N ILE A 75 -11.37 11.02 -12.47
CA ILE A 75 -11.49 10.48 -13.82
C ILE A 75 -12.81 10.93 -14.46
N ILE A 76 -13.94 10.83 -13.75
CA ILE A 76 -15.25 11.27 -14.25
C ILE A 76 -15.25 12.77 -14.54
N PHE A 77 -14.68 13.58 -13.64
CA PHE A 77 -14.59 15.02 -13.81
C PHE A 77 -13.79 15.41 -15.04
N ILE A 78 -12.60 14.80 -15.24
CA ILE A 78 -11.75 15.06 -16.41
C ILE A 78 -12.35 14.48 -17.69
N SER A 79 -13.03 13.33 -17.60
CA SER A 79 -13.65 12.67 -18.75
C SER A 79 -14.89 13.39 -19.26
N LYS A 80 -15.50 14.29 -18.46
CA LYS A 80 -16.49 15.22 -18.99
C LYS A 80 -15.78 16.20 -19.92
N ARG A 81 -15.88 15.91 -21.21
CA ARG A 81 -15.50 16.81 -22.30
C ARG A 81 -16.42 18.05 -22.25
N ASP A 82 -15.86 19.24 -22.52
CA ASP A 82 -16.62 20.46 -22.79
C ASP A 82 -17.49 20.25 -24.03
N ASP A 83 -18.65 19.62 -23.87
CA ASP A 83 -19.68 19.59 -24.92
C ASP A 83 -20.56 20.88 -24.88
N ASP A 84 -20.16 21.90 -24.09
CA ASP A 84 -20.83 23.21 -23.98
C ASP A 84 -19.92 24.40 -24.40
N VAL A 85 -19.23 24.28 -25.53
CA VAL A 85 -18.81 25.46 -26.30
C VAL A 85 -19.70 25.56 -27.55
N ILE A 86 -20.88 26.14 -27.35
CA ILE A 86 -21.65 26.84 -28.40
C ILE A 86 -21.40 28.33 -28.22
#